data_AF-A0A3A4RN49-F1
#
_entry.id   AF-A0A3A4RN49-F1
#
_cell.length_a   1.000
_cell.length_b   1.000
_cell.length_c   1.000
_cell.angle_alpha   90.00
_cell.angle_beta   90.00
_cell.angle_gamma   90.00
#
_symmetry.space_group_name_H-M   'P 1'
#
loop_
_entity.id
_entity.type
_entity.pdbx_description
1 polymer ?
#
loop_
_entity_poly.entity_id
_entity_poly.type
_entity_poly.pdbx_seq_one_letter_code
_entity_poly.pdbx_strand_id
1 'polypeptide(L)'
;MGDFQNFHPHIHIIATDSCFANNGIFQKGQHPNPQVLEDLFRYEVLKMLKSEGKINQMVIENMLSWHHSGFNVYCGNTIWPHDQGAMEKLARYIIRAAFSQNG
;
A
#
# COMPACT_ATOMS: atom_id res chain seq x y z
N MET A 1 0.02 8.76 -31.30
CA MET A 1 -1.27 8.28 -30.74
C MET A 1 -1.01 7.85 -29.31
N GLY A 2 -1.57 8.55 -28.32
CA GLY A 2 -2.04 7.97 -27.06
C GLY A 2 -1.08 7.36 -26.02
N ASP A 3 0.19 7.78 -25.90
CA ASP A 3 1.12 7.27 -24.87
C ASP A 3 1.04 8.01 -23.51
N PHE A 4 -0.16 8.34 -23.02
CA PHE A 4 -0.34 8.63 -21.60
C PHE A 4 -0.73 7.34 -20.88
N GLN A 5 0.28 6.50 -20.69
CA GLN A 5 0.22 5.32 -19.83
C GLN A 5 -0.39 5.74 -18.47
N ASN A 6 -1.51 5.14 -18.09
CA ASN A 6 -2.29 5.47 -16.89
C ASN A 6 -1.37 5.64 -15.67
N PHE A 7 -1.19 6.88 -15.19
CA PHE A 7 -0.41 7.16 -13.99
C PHE A 7 -1.10 6.53 -12.78
N HIS A 8 -0.50 5.46 -12.23
CA HIS A 8 -1.03 4.70 -11.10
C HIS A 8 0.09 4.53 -10.04
N PRO A 9 0.37 5.58 -9.25
CA PRO A 9 1.40 5.49 -8.20
C PRO A 9 0.99 4.44 -7.18
N HIS A 10 1.87 3.46 -6.96
CA HIS A 10 1.65 2.37 -6.03
C HIS A 10 2.92 2.06 -5.24
N ILE A 11 2.74 1.51 -4.04
CA ILE A 11 3.82 1.11 -3.15
C ILE A 11 3.63 -0.35 -2.76
N HIS A 12 4.75 -1.06 -2.56
CA HIS A 12 4.76 -2.41 -2.03
C HIS A 12 5.41 -2.43 -0.66
N ILE A 13 4.71 -3.01 0.32
CA ILE A 13 5.17 -3.13 1.70
C ILE A 13 5.26 -4.62 2.03
N ILE A 14 6.42 -5.02 2.53
CA ILE A 14 6.63 -6.34 3.11
C ILE A 14 6.86 -6.12 4.60
N ALA A 15 5.95 -6.64 5.40
CA ALA A 15 6.00 -6.55 6.85
C ALA A 15 5.90 -7.94 7.44
N THR A 16 6.51 -8.13 8.61
CA THR A 16 6.34 -9.35 9.40
C THR A 16 4.89 -9.45 9.86
N ASP A 17 4.33 -10.67 9.86
CA ASP A 17 2.97 -10.95 10.32
C ASP A 17 2.83 -10.90 11.85
N SER A 18 3.79 -10.30 12.54
CA SER A 18 4.07 -10.51 13.95
C SER A 18 4.89 -9.37 14.53
N CYS A 19 4.74 -9.17 15.84
CA CYS A 19 5.46 -8.18 16.61
C CYS A 19 5.84 -8.72 17.99
N PHE A 20 6.79 -8.06 18.65
CA PHE A 20 7.12 -8.33 20.05
C PHE A 20 6.31 -7.40 20.94
N ALA A 21 5.64 -7.96 21.94
CA ALA A 21 5.04 -7.16 23.00
C ALA A 21 6.12 -6.59 23.93
N ASN A 22 5.74 -5.60 24.76
CA ASN A 22 6.65 -4.92 25.69
C ASN A 22 7.34 -5.87 26.69
N ASN A 23 6.77 -7.06 26.91
CA ASN A 23 7.35 -8.11 27.75
C ASN A 23 8.29 -9.08 26.98
N GLY A 24 8.62 -8.76 25.72
CA GLY A 24 9.50 -9.57 24.87
C GLY A 24 8.84 -10.81 24.25
N ILE A 25 7.54 -11.03 24.47
CA ILE A 25 6.82 -12.18 23.90
C ILE A 25 6.49 -11.89 22.44
N PHE A 26 6.87 -12.82 21.56
CA PHE A 26 6.50 -12.80 20.15
C PHE A 26 5.02 -13.14 19.98
N GLN A 27 4.28 -12.28 19.30
CA GLN A 27 2.86 -12.47 19.02
C GLN A 27 2.60 -12.38 17.52
N LYS A 28 1.81 -13.32 17.01
CA LYS A 28 1.28 -13.23 15.66
C LYS A 28 0.26 -12.09 15.62
N GLY A 29 0.48 -11.15 14.71
CA GLY A 29 -0.43 -10.06 14.42
C GLY A 29 -1.74 -10.59 13.81
N GLN A 30 -2.79 -9.78 13.91
CA GLN A 30 -4.02 -10.07 13.19
C GLN A 30 -3.79 -9.90 11.69
N HIS A 31 -4.50 -10.70 10.89
CA HIS A 31 -4.50 -10.52 9.44
C HIS A 31 -5.03 -9.12 9.11
N PRO A 32 -4.34 -8.35 8.25
CA PRO A 32 -4.75 -6.99 7.93
C PRO A 32 -6.11 -6.99 7.22
N ASN A 33 -6.96 -6.04 7.59
CA ASN A 33 -8.20 -5.77 6.89
C ASN A 33 -7.92 -4.77 5.75
N PRO A 34 -8.05 -5.17 4.47
CA PRO A 34 -7.70 -4.31 3.34
C PRO A 34 -8.57 -3.05 3.27
N GLN A 35 -9.85 -3.10 3.66
CA GLN A 35 -10.71 -1.91 3.67
C GLN A 35 -10.24 -0.88 4.69
N VAL A 36 -9.91 -1.32 5.91
CA VAL A 36 -9.38 -0.44 6.96
C VAL A 36 -8.05 0.19 6.54
N LEU A 37 -7.17 -0.60 5.91
CA LEU A 37 -5.90 -0.09 5.41
C LEU A 37 -6.06 0.87 4.24
N GLU A 38 -7.02 0.63 3.34
CA GLU A 38 -7.32 1.56 2.25
C GLU A 38 -7.79 2.91 2.76
N ASP A 39 -8.68 2.93 3.76
CA ASP A 39 -9.16 4.16 4.38
C ASP A 39 -8.03 4.95 5.04
N LEU A 40 -7.16 4.26 5.80
CA LEU A 40 -5.99 4.88 6.43
C LEU A 40 -4.98 5.39 5.38
N PHE A 41 -4.72 4.59 4.34
CA PHE A 41 -3.81 4.97 3.27
C PHE A 41 -4.31 6.21 2.52
N ARG A 42 -5.60 6.21 2.14
CA ARG A 42 -6.26 7.37 1.54
C ARG A 42 -6.13 8.61 2.42
N TYR A 43 -6.41 8.47 3.72
CA TYR A 43 -6.32 9.59 4.66
C TYR A 43 -4.92 10.17 4.74
N GLU A 44 -3.89 9.32 4.92
CA GLU A 44 -2.50 9.79 5.06
C GLU A 44 -1.97 10.41 3.76
N VAL A 45 -2.34 9.87 2.58
CA VAL A 45 -1.97 10.47 1.29
C VAL A 45 -2.61 11.86 1.11
N LEU A 46 -3.91 12.00 1.37
CA LEU A 46 -4.60 13.29 1.24
C LEU A 46 -4.07 14.32 2.24
N LYS A 47 -3.79 13.90 3.48
CA LYS A 47 -3.18 14.74 4.51
C LYS A 47 -1.79 15.23 4.10
N MET A 48 -0.95 14.35 3.55
CA MET A 48 0.38 14.69 3.03
C MET A 48 0.28 15.66 1.85
N LEU A 49 -0.59 15.41 0.87
CA LEU A 49 -0.78 16.33 -0.26
C LEU A 49 -1.26 17.73 0.18
N LYS A 50 -2.10 17.81 1.23
CA LYS A 50 -2.51 19.09 1.82
C LYS A 50 -1.35 19.80 2.52
N SER A 51 -0.54 19.08 3.31
CA SER A 51 0.62 19.68 3.99
C SER A 51 1.66 20.21 3.00
N GLU A 52 1.81 19.55 1.85
CA GLU A 52 2.67 19.96 0.74
C GLU A 52 2.05 21.07 -0.15
N GLY A 53 0.85 21.57 0.20
CA GLY A 53 0.16 22.62 -0.54
C GLY A 53 -0.30 22.21 -1.95
N LYS A 54 -0.36 20.91 -2.25
CA LYS A 54 -0.76 20.38 -3.57
C LYS A 54 -2.27 20.35 -3.76
N ILE A 55 -3.02 20.19 -2.66
CA ILE A 55 -4.49 20.21 -2.64
C ILE A 55 -4.99 21.02 -1.42
N ASN A 56 -6.26 21.42 -1.45
CA ASN A 56 -6.91 22.13 -0.36
C ASN A 56 -8.04 21.29 0.28
N GLN A 57 -8.66 21.83 1.33
CA GLN A 57 -9.71 21.13 2.07
C GLN A 57 -10.95 20.80 1.22
N MET A 58 -11.35 21.70 0.33
CA MET A 58 -12.50 21.49 -0.56
C MET A 58 -12.25 20.34 -1.55
N VAL A 59 -11.02 20.23 -2.08
CA VAL A 59 -10.63 19.11 -2.95
C VAL A 59 -10.70 17.79 -2.18
N ILE A 60 -10.23 17.76 -0.94
CA ILE A 60 -10.31 16.55 -0.09
C ILE A 60 -11.75 16.13 0.14
N GLU A 61 -12.64 17.05 0.53
CA GLU A 61 -14.05 16.77 0.77
C GLU A 61 -14.74 16.22 -0.49
N ASN A 62 -14.44 16.81 -1.65
CA ASN A 62 -14.93 16.30 -2.93
C ASN A 62 -14.44 14.88 -3.21
N MET A 63 -13.15 14.58 -3.02
CA MET A 63 -12.60 13.24 -3.24
C MET A 63 -13.17 12.19 -2.27
N LEU A 64 -13.43 12.58 -1.02
CA LEU A 64 -14.05 11.70 -0.02
C LEU A 64 -15.52 11.38 -0.35
N SER A 65 -16.19 12.23 -1.14
CA SER A 65 -17.57 11.99 -1.60
C SER A 65 -17.70 11.00 -2.75
N TRP A 66 -16.60 10.59 -3.38
CA TRP A 66 -16.64 9.70 -4.53
C TRP A 66 -17.11 8.29 -4.16
N HIS A 67 -18.00 7.73 -4.99
CA HIS A 67 -18.49 6.36 -4.83
C HIS A 67 -17.34 5.33 -4.86
N HIS A 68 -16.34 5.56 -5.71
CA HIS A 68 -15.09 4.81 -5.73
C HIS A 68 -13.96 5.73 -5.28
N SER A 69 -13.24 5.34 -4.23
CA SER A 69 -12.21 6.15 -3.59
C SER A 69 -11.06 6.53 -4.54
N GLY A 70 -10.79 5.70 -5.55
CA GLY A 70 -9.59 5.78 -6.38
C GLY A 70 -8.33 5.23 -5.68
N PHE A 71 -8.46 4.76 -4.44
CA PHE A 71 -7.41 4.10 -3.67
C PHE A 71 -7.66 2.59 -3.69
N ASN A 72 -6.59 1.81 -3.50
CA ASN A 72 -6.71 0.38 -3.31
C ASN A 72 -5.57 -0.13 -2.44
N VAL A 73 -5.89 -1.04 -1.53
CA VAL A 73 -4.89 -1.81 -0.78
C VAL A 73 -5.15 -3.29 -1.00
N TYR A 74 -4.12 -3.98 -1.48
CA TYR A 74 -4.11 -5.43 -1.59
C TYR A 74 -3.30 -6.05 -0.45
N CYS A 75 -3.95 -6.95 0.31
CA CYS A 75 -3.29 -7.77 1.32
C CYS A 75 -2.99 -9.15 0.73
N GLY A 76 -1.72 -9.40 0.43
CA GLY A 76 -1.25 -10.70 -0.08
C GLY A 76 -1.25 -11.80 0.98
N ASN A 77 -1.06 -13.03 0.53
CA ASN A 77 -0.92 -14.20 1.41
C ASN A 77 0.37 -14.11 2.25
N THR A 78 0.35 -14.70 3.44
CA THR A 78 1.56 -14.92 4.25
C THR A 78 2.57 -15.76 3.47
N ILE A 79 3.81 -15.29 3.42
CA ILE A 79 4.92 -16.01 2.81
C ILE A 79 5.67 -16.75 3.91
N TRP A 80 5.66 -18.08 3.84
CA TRP A 80 6.33 -18.91 4.82
C TRP A 80 7.84 -19.00 4.53
N PRO A 81 8.71 -19.01 5.55
CA PRO A 81 10.17 -19.04 5.33
C PRO A 81 10.69 -20.23 4.51
N HIS A 82 9.95 -21.34 4.49
CA HIS A 82 10.30 -22.54 3.73
C HIS A 82 9.67 -22.59 2.33
N ASP A 83 8.85 -21.61 1.95
CA ASP A 83 8.25 -21.53 0.62
C ASP A 83 9.14 -20.75 -0.34
N GLN A 84 10.16 -21.44 -0.87
CA GLN A 84 11.11 -20.87 -1.81
C GLN A 84 10.43 -20.31 -3.07
N GLY A 85 9.34 -20.93 -3.53
CA GLY A 85 8.61 -20.48 -4.72
C GLY A 85 7.85 -19.18 -4.49
N ALA A 86 7.20 -19.01 -3.33
CA ALA A 86 6.55 -17.76 -2.96
C ALA A 86 7.58 -16.63 -2.74
N MET A 87 8.71 -16.93 -2.10
CA MET A 87 9.82 -16.00 -1.93
C MET A 87 10.40 -15.53 -3.27
N GLU A 88 10.61 -16.44 -4.23
CA GLU A 88 11.12 -16.08 -5.55
C GLU A 88 10.13 -15.21 -6.33
N LYS A 89 8.83 -15.55 -6.32
CA LYS A 89 7.79 -14.74 -6.96
C LYS A 89 7.73 -13.33 -6.37
N LEU A 90 7.80 -13.22 -5.05
CA LEU A 90 7.85 -11.94 -4.36
C LEU A 90 9.09 -11.13 -4.78
N ALA A 91 10.28 -11.74 -4.74
CA ALA A 91 11.52 -11.07 -5.13
C ALA A 91 11.46 -10.54 -6.56
N ARG A 92 10.98 -11.37 -7.52
CA ARG A 92 10.79 -10.95 -8.91
C ARG A 92 9.79 -9.79 -9.03
N TYR A 93 8.73 -9.80 -8.24
CA TYR A 93 7.71 -8.76 -8.23
C TYR A 93 8.25 -7.42 -7.72
N ILE A 94 8.97 -7.41 -6.57
CA ILE A 94 9.62 -6.21 -6.03
C ILE A 94 10.63 -5.64 -7.04
N ILE A 95 11.49 -6.51 -7.60
CA ILE A 95 12.51 -6.11 -8.57
C ILE A 95 11.85 -5.45 -9.77
N ARG A 96 10.78 -6.02 -10.31
CA ARG A 96 10.06 -5.45 -11.46
C ARG A 96 9.44 -4.09 -11.14
N ALA A 97 8.87 -3.90 -9.95
CA ALA A 97 8.30 -2.62 -9.53
C ALA A 97 9.36 -1.52 -9.37
N ALA A 98 10.55 -1.87 -8.87
CA ALA A 98 11.68 -0.92 -8.77
C ALA A 98 12.14 -0.42 -10.15
N PHE A 99 12.04 -1.26 -11.18
CA PHE A 99 12.44 -0.90 -12.55
C PHE A 99 11.33 -0.26 -13.40
N SER A 100 10.06 -0.32 -12.98
CA SER A 100 8.96 0.35 -13.69
C SER A 100 8.80 1.83 -13.36
N GLN A 101 9.69 2.40 -12.53
CA GLN A 101 9.67 3.81 -12.11
C GLN A 101 10.62 4.71 -12.92
N ASN A 102 11.33 4.18 -13.93
CA ASN A 102 12.24 4.93 -14.79
C ASN A 102 11.76 4.95 -16.26
N GLY A 103 10.55 5.46 -16.49
CA GLY A 103 10.01 5.73 -17.83
C GLY A 103 9.75 7.21 -18.01
#